data_AF-A0A947DVH8-F1
#
_entry.id   AF-A0A947DVH8-F1
#
_cell.length_a   1.000
_cell.length_b   1.000
_cell.length_c   1.000
_cell.angle_alpha   90.00
_cell.angle_beta   90.00
_cell.angle_gamma   90.00
#
_symmetry.space_group_name_H-M   'P 1'
#
loop_
_entity.id
_entity.type
_entity.pdbx_description
1 polymer ?
#
loop_
_entity_poly.entity_id
_entity_poly.type
_entity_poly.pdbx_seq_one_letter_code
_entity_poly.pdbx_strand_id
1 'polypeptide(L)'
;MNTPPHWLLRSFGSATITPAVLVLLVGLTLYALRQPGALMAGGQFGVMAVTLATVALGCAALTWVRPQRAGLSPPHIMLSLGFGGMLLGLLVDNLHLGPARLNDLCAQSAALGFFDSLKLHTEFLPGMHTGMLAGGLLAIPGLRLLRSHCGRYLCSLFVQNLMCSAWMLIGMTAGALWFSRLTLTAGENALTGMLGGMFMGMTWGMVLSVALYRGFFAWRDRRAKAR
;
A
#
# COMPACT_ATOMS: atom_id res chain seq x y z
N MET A 1 -15.76 -28.59 -17.81
CA MET A 1 -15.20 -27.30 -17.34
C MET A 1 -15.30 -27.28 -15.83
N ASN A 2 -14.19 -27.39 -15.11
CA ASN A 2 -14.19 -27.37 -13.64
C ASN A 2 -14.49 -25.96 -13.16
N THR A 3 -15.66 -25.76 -12.56
CA THR A 3 -15.99 -24.53 -11.86
C THR A 3 -15.02 -24.36 -10.69
N PRO A 4 -14.29 -23.24 -10.58
CA PRO A 4 -13.43 -23.02 -9.41
C PRO A 4 -14.31 -23.00 -8.16
N PRO A 5 -13.84 -23.59 -7.05
CA PRO A 5 -14.67 -23.79 -5.87
C PRO A 5 -14.96 -22.41 -5.24
N HIS A 6 -16.24 -22.04 -5.29
CA HIS A 6 -16.82 -20.75 -4.91
C HIS A 6 -16.46 -20.25 -3.49
N TRP A 7 -16.07 -21.14 -2.58
CA TRP A 7 -15.64 -20.78 -1.22
C TRP A 7 -14.33 -19.99 -1.17
N LEU A 8 -13.35 -20.30 -2.04
CA LEU A 8 -12.06 -19.58 -2.12
C LEU A 8 -12.28 -18.16 -2.67
N LEU A 9 -13.13 -18.00 -3.69
CA LEU A 9 -13.47 -16.69 -4.23
C LEU A 9 -14.21 -15.80 -3.22
N ARG A 10 -14.93 -16.40 -2.26
CA ARG A 10 -15.62 -15.65 -1.19
C ARG A 10 -14.67 -15.27 -0.04
N SER A 11 -13.64 -16.07 0.25
CA SER A 11 -12.65 -15.76 1.29
C SER A 11 -11.68 -14.65 0.86
N PHE A 12 -11.28 -14.60 -0.42
CA PHE A 12 -10.36 -13.59 -0.97
C PHE A 12 -10.93 -12.16 -1.07
N GLY A 13 -12.20 -11.95 -0.71
CA GLY A 13 -12.83 -10.63 -0.61
C GLY A 13 -13.41 -10.31 0.78
N SER A 14 -13.14 -11.15 1.78
CA SER A 14 -13.65 -10.94 3.13
C SER A 14 -13.00 -9.71 3.77
N ALA A 15 -13.84 -8.81 4.30
CA ALA A 15 -13.40 -7.59 4.96
C ALA A 15 -12.55 -7.84 6.22
N THR A 16 -12.52 -9.07 6.74
CA THR A 16 -11.71 -9.44 7.91
C THR A 16 -10.46 -10.24 7.54
N ILE A 17 -10.55 -11.15 6.56
CA ILE A 17 -9.42 -12.03 6.18
C ILE A 17 -8.35 -11.25 5.42
N THR A 18 -8.74 -10.43 4.43
CA THR A 18 -7.78 -9.72 3.59
C THR A 18 -6.89 -8.76 4.41
N PRO A 19 -7.42 -7.96 5.35
CA PRO A 19 -6.59 -7.16 6.24
C PRO A 19 -5.66 -7.98 7.13
N ALA A 20 -6.14 -9.09 7.71
CA ALA A 20 -5.33 -9.92 8.58
C ALA A 20 -4.14 -10.54 7.83
N VAL A 21 -4.37 -11.03 6.62
CA VAL A 21 -3.31 -11.55 5.74
C VAL A 21 -2.31 -10.45 5.40
N LEU A 22 -2.78 -9.24 5.08
CA LEU A 22 -1.91 -8.12 4.76
C LEU A 22 -1.02 -7.71 5.95
N VAL A 23 -1.60 -7.58 7.14
CA VAL A 23 -0.85 -7.26 8.37
C VAL A 23 0.17 -8.36 8.69
N LEU A 24 -0.20 -9.63 8.56
CA LEU A 24 0.72 -10.75 8.74
C LEU A 24 1.88 -10.68 7.74
N LEU A 25 1.59 -10.41 6.48
CA LEU A 25 2.57 -10.33 5.41
C LEU A 25 3.53 -9.14 5.62
N VAL A 26 3.02 -7.98 6.06
CA VAL A 26 3.84 -6.84 6.53
C VAL A 26 4.80 -7.30 7.63
N GLY A 27 4.27 -7.97 8.65
CA GLY A 27 5.05 -8.42 9.81
C GLY A 27 6.15 -9.39 9.41
N LEU A 28 5.83 -10.38 8.59
CA LEU A 28 6.79 -11.34 8.05
C LEU A 28 7.87 -10.65 7.20
N THR A 29 7.49 -9.66 6.39
CA THR A 29 8.45 -8.93 5.54
C THR A 29 9.43 -8.12 6.38
N LEU A 30 8.93 -7.36 7.36
CA LEU A 30 9.79 -6.60 8.27
C LEU A 30 10.68 -7.53 9.10
N TYR A 31 10.15 -8.69 9.50
CA TYR A 31 10.90 -9.67 10.28
C TYR A 31 12.02 -10.33 9.46
N ALA A 32 11.74 -10.70 8.20
CA ALA A 32 12.71 -11.32 7.31
C ALA A 32 13.83 -10.35 6.90
N LEU A 33 13.53 -9.06 6.74
CA LEU A 33 14.51 -8.03 6.37
C LEU A 33 15.22 -7.41 7.57
N ARG A 34 14.95 -7.89 8.78
CA ARG A 34 15.65 -7.47 9.99
C ARG A 34 17.10 -7.94 9.96
N GLN A 35 18.05 -7.01 10.09
CA GLN A 35 19.45 -7.38 10.24
C GLN A 35 19.77 -7.75 11.71
N PRO A 36 20.36 -8.94 11.96
CA PRO A 36 20.60 -9.45 13.32
C PRO A 36 21.74 -8.73 14.09
N GLY A 37 22.42 -7.74 13.50
CA GLY A 37 23.59 -7.08 14.09
C GLY A 37 23.32 -5.81 14.90
N ALA A 38 22.08 -5.34 15.01
CA ALA A 38 21.79 -4.11 15.76
C ALA A 38 21.73 -4.40 17.28
N LEU A 39 22.72 -3.88 18.01
CA LEU A 39 22.89 -4.00 19.47
C LEU A 39 21.72 -3.44 20.31
N MET A 40 20.73 -2.79 19.69
CA MET A 40 19.51 -2.30 20.31
C MET A 40 18.29 -3.08 19.79
N ALA A 41 18.19 -4.37 20.16
CA ALA A 41 17.12 -5.24 19.71
C ALA A 41 15.70 -4.74 20.10
N GLY A 42 15.59 -3.88 21.13
CA GLY A 42 14.31 -3.41 21.68
C GLY A 42 13.56 -2.38 20.83
N GLY A 43 14.25 -1.39 20.24
CA GLY A 43 13.56 -0.34 19.48
C GLY A 43 13.08 -0.82 18.10
N GLN A 44 13.77 -1.77 17.47
CA GLN A 44 13.31 -2.42 16.23
C GLN A 44 11.93 -3.07 16.38
N PHE A 45 11.69 -3.80 17.48
CA PHE A 45 10.38 -4.39 17.74
C PHE A 45 9.31 -3.31 17.95
N GLY A 46 9.66 -2.18 18.58
CA GLY A 46 8.78 -1.03 18.70
C GLY A 46 8.35 -0.46 17.35
N VAL A 47 9.31 -0.25 16.44
CA VAL A 47 9.05 0.21 15.06
C VAL A 47 8.13 -0.76 14.30
N MET A 48 8.39 -2.06 14.41
CA MET A 48 7.54 -3.09 13.80
C MET A 48 6.12 -3.07 14.40
N ALA A 49 5.99 -3.01 15.72
CA ALA A 49 4.69 -2.98 16.40
C ALA A 49 3.87 -1.74 16.00
N VAL A 50 4.49 -0.56 15.97
CA VAL A 50 3.86 0.69 15.52
C VAL A 50 3.42 0.58 14.05
N THR A 51 4.27 0.02 13.20
CA THR A 51 3.91 -0.21 11.78
C THR A 51 2.69 -1.13 11.66
N LEU A 52 2.71 -2.28 12.34
CA LEU A 52 1.61 -3.24 12.28
C LEU A 52 0.31 -2.65 12.83
N ALA A 53 0.38 -1.92 13.94
CA ALA A 53 -0.78 -1.25 14.52
C ALA A 53 -1.34 -0.18 13.56
N THR A 54 -0.49 0.66 12.98
CA THR A 54 -0.93 1.72 12.06
C THR A 54 -1.49 1.17 10.75
N VAL A 55 -0.94 0.09 10.21
CA VAL A 55 -1.48 -0.61 9.04
C VAL A 55 -2.83 -1.28 9.38
N ALA A 56 -2.94 -1.96 10.53
CA ALA A 56 -4.19 -2.56 10.97
C ALA A 56 -5.30 -1.51 11.18
N LEU A 57 -4.97 -0.37 11.80
CA LEU A 57 -5.88 0.76 11.97
C LEU A 57 -6.28 1.38 10.62
N GLY A 58 -5.35 1.52 9.68
CA GLY A 58 -5.66 1.99 8.32
C GLY A 58 -6.59 1.02 7.57
N CYS A 59 -6.38 -0.28 7.71
CA CYS A 59 -7.29 -1.29 7.18
C CYS A 59 -8.69 -1.21 7.82
N ALA A 60 -8.77 -1.05 9.15
CA ALA A 60 -10.05 -0.85 9.84
C ALA A 60 -10.74 0.45 9.36
N ALA A 61 -9.98 1.54 9.22
CA ALA A 61 -10.50 2.80 8.68
C ALA A 61 -11.02 2.63 7.25
N LEU A 62 -10.37 1.86 6.38
CA LEU A 62 -10.89 1.55 5.05
C LEU A 62 -12.23 0.81 5.09
N THR A 63 -12.45 -0.06 6.08
CA THR A 63 -13.76 -0.72 6.23
C THR A 63 -14.86 0.28 6.62
N TRP A 64 -14.56 1.27 7.46
CA TRP A 64 -15.50 2.33 7.86
C TRP A 64 -15.73 3.37 6.76
N VAL A 65 -14.67 3.70 6.03
CA VAL A 65 -14.70 4.68 4.93
C VAL A 65 -15.22 4.04 3.64
N ARG A 66 -15.54 2.74 3.60
CA ARG A 66 -16.01 2.08 2.38
C ARG A 66 -17.35 2.66 1.87
N PRO A 67 -17.43 3.11 0.59
CA PRO A 67 -18.70 3.44 -0.02
C PRO A 67 -19.52 2.16 -0.25
N GLN A 68 -20.72 2.08 0.35
CA GLN A 68 -21.64 0.93 0.20
C GLN A 68 -22.29 0.82 -1.20
N ARG A 69 -22.03 1.75 -2.13
CA ARG A 69 -22.68 1.73 -3.45
C ARG A 69 -22.04 0.70 -4.38
N ALA A 70 -22.88 -0.19 -4.89
CA ALA A 70 -22.55 -1.37 -5.69
C ALA A 70 -21.78 -1.04 -6.98
N GLY A 71 -20.54 -1.54 -7.12
CA GLY A 71 -19.83 -1.57 -8.40
C GLY A 71 -18.35 -1.24 -8.41
N LEU A 72 -17.83 -0.64 -7.34
CA LEU A 72 -16.40 -0.31 -7.24
C LEU A 72 -15.61 -1.48 -6.65
N SER A 73 -14.34 -1.66 -7.08
CA SER A 73 -13.43 -2.63 -6.47
C SER A 73 -13.41 -2.42 -4.96
N PRO A 74 -13.48 -3.49 -4.15
CA PRO A 74 -13.19 -3.39 -2.73
C PRO A 74 -11.79 -2.76 -2.58
N PRO A 75 -11.64 -1.65 -1.84
CA PRO A 75 -10.34 -0.98 -1.68
C PRO A 75 -9.30 -1.95 -1.10
N HIS A 76 -9.72 -2.90 -0.26
CA HIS A 76 -8.83 -3.94 0.27
C HIS A 76 -8.20 -4.85 -0.81
N ILE A 77 -8.92 -5.17 -1.89
CA ILE A 77 -8.37 -6.00 -2.97
C ILE A 77 -7.32 -5.20 -3.74
N MET A 78 -7.63 -3.94 -4.06
CA MET A 78 -6.69 -3.06 -4.73
C MET A 78 -5.44 -2.83 -3.86
N LEU A 79 -5.63 -2.57 -2.56
CA LEU A 79 -4.54 -2.43 -1.60
C LEU A 79 -3.70 -3.71 -1.57
N SER A 80 -4.32 -4.89 -1.45
CA SER A 80 -3.59 -6.15 -1.39
C SER A 80 -2.82 -6.47 -2.68
N LEU A 81 -3.39 -6.16 -3.85
CA LEU A 81 -2.72 -6.40 -5.12
C LEU A 81 -1.59 -5.40 -5.35
N GLY A 82 -1.79 -4.12 -5.03
CA GLY A 82 -0.73 -3.12 -5.10
C GLY A 82 0.39 -3.40 -4.08
N PHE A 83 0.05 -3.82 -2.87
CA PHE A 83 0.99 -4.22 -1.82
C PHE A 83 1.76 -5.49 -2.21
N GLY A 84 1.07 -6.52 -2.70
CA GLY A 84 1.69 -7.75 -3.19
C GLY A 84 2.61 -7.50 -4.38
N GLY A 85 2.17 -6.68 -5.34
CA GLY A 85 2.99 -6.26 -6.47
C GLY A 85 4.22 -5.47 -6.03
N MET A 86 4.07 -4.56 -5.07
CA MET A 86 5.20 -3.83 -4.49
C MET A 86 6.23 -4.79 -3.85
N LEU A 87 5.77 -5.78 -3.10
CA LEU A 87 6.66 -6.72 -2.43
C LEU A 87 7.36 -7.69 -3.37
N LEU A 88 6.66 -8.17 -4.40
CA LEU A 88 7.29 -8.96 -5.46
C LEU A 88 8.34 -8.10 -6.19
N GLY A 89 8.01 -6.84 -6.47
CA GLY A 89 8.95 -5.88 -7.04
C GLY A 89 10.17 -5.63 -6.16
N LEU A 90 9.96 -5.42 -4.86
CA LEU A 90 11.03 -5.26 -3.87
C LEU A 90 11.89 -6.52 -3.75
N LEU A 91 11.28 -7.71 -3.83
CA LEU A 91 12.02 -8.98 -3.85
C LEU A 91 12.93 -9.03 -5.07
N VAL A 92 12.42 -8.68 -6.25
CA VAL A 92 13.22 -8.58 -7.48
C VAL A 92 14.35 -7.57 -7.30
N ASP A 93 14.06 -6.35 -6.82
CA ASP A 93 15.09 -5.33 -6.60
C ASP A 93 16.15 -5.80 -5.58
N ASN A 94 15.74 -6.45 -4.50
CA ASN A 94 16.64 -7.01 -3.50
C ASN A 94 17.53 -8.14 -4.06
N LEU A 95 16.99 -8.97 -4.95
CA LEU A 95 17.78 -10.01 -5.62
C LEU A 95 18.81 -9.43 -6.60
N HIS A 96 18.57 -8.27 -7.19
CA HIS A 96 19.49 -7.62 -8.13
C HIS A 96 20.52 -6.71 -7.46
N LEU A 97 20.12 -5.88 -6.49
CA LEU A 97 20.99 -4.89 -5.82
C LEU A 97 21.65 -5.41 -4.54
N GLY A 98 21.02 -6.38 -3.88
CA GLY A 98 21.43 -6.90 -2.58
C GLY A 98 20.97 -6.03 -1.39
N PRO A 99 20.83 -6.63 -0.19
CA PRO A 99 20.22 -5.96 0.98
C PRO A 99 21.08 -4.84 1.57
N ALA A 100 22.41 -4.88 1.42
CA ALA A 100 23.31 -3.83 1.91
C ALA A 100 23.11 -2.53 1.12
N ARG A 101 23.03 -2.62 -0.21
CA ARG A 101 22.77 -1.47 -1.08
C ARG A 101 21.40 -0.85 -0.85
N LEU A 102 20.39 -1.68 -0.59
CA LEU A 102 19.07 -1.18 -0.20
C LEU A 102 19.15 -0.35 1.08
N ASN A 103 19.82 -0.84 2.12
CA ASN A 103 19.95 -0.10 3.37
C ASN A 103 20.68 1.24 3.18
N ASP A 104 21.72 1.29 2.36
CA ASP A 104 22.44 2.53 2.05
C ASP A 104 21.55 3.53 1.30
N LEU A 105 20.81 3.07 0.28
CA LEU A 105 19.84 3.90 -0.45
C LEU A 105 18.75 4.44 0.49
N CYS A 106 18.28 3.59 1.41
CA CYS A 106 17.28 3.99 2.40
C CYS A 106 17.83 5.05 3.38
N ALA A 107 19.07 4.89 3.84
CA ALA A 107 19.71 5.86 4.72
C ALA A 107 19.95 7.21 4.03
N GLN A 108 20.37 7.19 2.77
CA GLN A 108 20.59 8.41 1.98
C GLN A 108 19.30 9.20 1.75
N SER A 109 18.18 8.52 1.50
CA SER A 109 16.95 9.21 1.16
C SER A 109 16.31 9.94 2.35
N ALA A 110 16.62 9.57 3.59
CA ALA A 110 16.05 10.23 4.76
C ALA A 110 16.44 11.71 4.85
N ALA A 111 17.60 12.07 4.29
CA ALA A 111 18.09 13.45 4.19
C ALA A 111 17.47 14.22 3.01
N LEU A 112 16.85 13.54 2.05
CA LEU A 112 16.32 14.15 0.83
C LEU A 112 14.92 14.75 1.04
N GLY A 113 14.56 15.67 0.14
CA GLY A 113 13.19 16.16 -0.01
C GLY A 113 12.25 15.12 -0.62
N PHE A 114 10.95 15.41 -0.63
CA PHE A 114 9.93 14.49 -1.14
C PHE A 114 10.17 14.06 -2.59
N PHE A 115 10.36 15.02 -3.49
CA PHE A 115 10.55 14.75 -4.91
C PHE A 115 11.90 14.11 -5.21
N ASP A 116 12.96 14.53 -4.52
CA ASP A 116 14.30 13.95 -4.69
C ASP A 116 14.33 12.49 -4.22
N SER A 117 13.70 12.20 -3.07
CA SER A 117 13.56 10.84 -2.56
C SER A 117 12.74 9.97 -3.51
N LEU A 118 11.62 10.49 -4.03
CA LEU A 118 10.79 9.77 -5.00
C LEU A 118 11.58 9.46 -6.26
N LYS A 119 12.28 10.45 -6.82
CA LYS A 119 13.11 10.28 -8.02
C LYS A 119 14.18 9.21 -7.80
N LEU A 120 14.92 9.29 -6.69
CA LEU A 120 15.94 8.31 -6.33
C LEU A 120 15.35 6.89 -6.25
N HIS A 121 14.21 6.72 -5.57
CA HIS A 121 13.57 5.41 -5.44
C HIS A 121 13.03 4.88 -6.77
N THR A 122 12.48 5.75 -7.62
CA THR A 122 12.02 5.33 -8.96
C THR A 122 13.15 4.90 -9.88
N GLU A 123 14.35 5.45 -9.69
CA GLU A 123 15.52 5.13 -10.49
C GLU A 123 16.21 3.85 -9.99
N PHE A 124 16.32 3.66 -8.68
CA PHE A 124 17.06 2.54 -8.07
C PHE A 124 16.19 1.36 -7.62
N LEU A 125 14.88 1.55 -7.44
CA LEU A 125 13.90 0.50 -7.07
C LEU A 125 12.74 0.43 -8.07
N PRO A 126 13.03 0.23 -9.37
CA PRO A 126 12.01 0.23 -10.41
C PRO A 126 11.05 -0.95 -10.25
N GLY A 127 11.53 -2.13 -9.81
CA GLY A 127 10.71 -3.32 -9.63
C GLY A 127 9.59 -3.08 -8.63
N MET A 128 9.91 -2.51 -7.47
CA MET A 128 8.97 -2.19 -6.40
C MET A 128 7.82 -1.28 -6.87
N HIS A 129 8.13 -0.21 -7.59
CA HIS A 129 7.12 0.74 -8.04
C HIS A 129 6.33 0.24 -9.24
N THR A 130 6.99 -0.37 -10.22
CA THR A 130 6.31 -0.98 -11.38
C THR A 130 5.42 -2.14 -10.94
N GLY A 131 5.88 -2.96 -9.98
CA GLY A 131 5.11 -4.02 -9.36
C GLY A 131 3.87 -3.49 -8.63
N MET A 132 4.01 -2.41 -7.86
CA MET A 132 2.86 -1.75 -7.22
C MET A 132 1.83 -1.27 -8.24
N LEU A 133 2.28 -0.56 -9.29
CA LEU A 133 1.40 -0.02 -10.34
C LEU A 133 0.73 -1.14 -11.12
N ALA A 134 1.48 -2.18 -11.51
CA ALA A 134 0.96 -3.36 -12.19
C ALA A 134 -0.06 -4.08 -11.32
N GLY A 135 0.23 -4.29 -10.03
CA GLY A 135 -0.70 -4.88 -9.06
C GLY A 135 -2.00 -4.08 -8.93
N GLY A 136 -1.91 -2.75 -8.81
CA GLY A 136 -3.06 -1.86 -8.79
C GLY A 136 -3.89 -1.93 -10.08
N LEU A 137 -3.25 -2.00 -11.24
CA LEU A 137 -3.94 -2.12 -12.54
C LEU A 137 -4.55 -3.50 -12.77
N LEU A 138 -3.94 -4.57 -12.26
CA LEU A 138 -4.47 -5.94 -12.32
C LEU A 138 -5.77 -6.10 -11.51
N ALA A 139 -6.09 -5.17 -10.62
CA ALA A 139 -7.41 -5.11 -9.99
C ALA A 139 -8.54 -4.92 -11.02
N ILE A 140 -8.28 -4.25 -12.16
CA ILE A 140 -9.27 -3.97 -13.20
C ILE A 140 -9.77 -5.25 -13.91
N PRO A 141 -8.91 -6.10 -14.50
CA PRO A 141 -9.37 -7.35 -15.12
C PRO A 141 -9.97 -8.32 -14.09
N GLY A 142 -9.46 -8.33 -12.85
CA GLY A 142 -10.07 -9.10 -11.76
C GLY A 142 -11.55 -8.76 -11.57
N LEU A 143 -11.93 -7.48 -11.65
CA LEU A 143 -13.33 -7.06 -11.60
C LEU A 143 -14.12 -7.40 -12.86
N ARG A 144 -13.49 -7.39 -14.03
CA ARG A 144 -14.14 -7.79 -15.30
C ARG A 144 -14.52 -9.27 -15.31
N LEU A 145 -13.66 -10.14 -14.77
CA LEU A 145 -13.97 -11.57 -14.60
C LEU A 145 -15.18 -11.79 -13.70
N LEU A 146 -15.41 -10.91 -12.72
CA LEU A 146 -16.61 -10.96 -11.87
C LEU A 146 -17.84 -10.28 -12.50
N ARG A 147 -17.70 -9.36 -13.47
CA ARG A 147 -18.81 -8.64 -14.13
C ARG A 147 -18.52 -8.32 -15.60
N SER A 148 -18.95 -9.19 -16.49
CA SER A 148 -18.70 -9.13 -17.95
C SER A 148 -19.48 -8.05 -18.73
N HIS A 149 -20.48 -7.37 -18.15
CA HIS A 149 -21.51 -6.64 -18.92
C HIS A 149 -21.50 -5.10 -18.86
N CYS A 150 -20.40 -4.40 -18.49
CA CYS A 150 -20.45 -2.93 -18.36
C CYS A 150 -19.23 -2.16 -18.91
N GLY A 151 -19.19 -1.93 -20.23
CA GLY A 151 -18.11 -1.21 -20.91
C GLY A 151 -17.99 0.29 -20.60
N ARG A 152 -19.09 0.98 -20.23
CA ARG A 152 -19.05 2.42 -19.87
C ARG A 152 -18.44 2.70 -18.49
N TYR A 153 -18.47 1.71 -17.61
CA TYR A 153 -17.95 1.80 -16.24
C TYR A 153 -16.42 1.68 -16.18
N LEU A 154 -15.79 1.39 -17.32
CA LEU A 154 -14.37 1.07 -17.42
C LEU A 154 -13.46 2.30 -17.32
N CYS A 155 -13.83 3.41 -17.97
CA CYS A 155 -13.10 4.66 -17.82
C CYS A 155 -13.14 5.18 -16.38
N SER A 156 -14.30 5.10 -15.71
CA SER A 156 -14.39 5.50 -14.29
C SER A 156 -13.57 4.59 -13.37
N LEU A 157 -13.59 3.27 -13.61
CA LEU A 157 -12.77 2.33 -12.83
C LEU A 157 -11.28 2.53 -13.07
N PHE A 158 -10.87 2.82 -14.31
CA PHE A 158 -9.47 3.07 -14.65
C PHE A 158 -8.97 4.35 -13.98
N VAL A 159 -9.69 5.47 -14.12
CA VAL A 159 -9.33 6.74 -13.48
C VAL A 159 -9.31 6.60 -11.96
N GLN A 160 -10.25 5.86 -11.37
CA GLN A 160 -10.25 5.61 -9.93
C GLN A 160 -9.04 4.78 -9.50
N ASN A 161 -8.68 3.72 -10.22
CA ASN A 161 -7.48 2.95 -9.90
C ASN A 161 -6.22 3.79 -10.06
N LEU A 162 -6.11 4.63 -11.11
CA LEU A 162 -4.97 5.54 -11.24
C LEU A 162 -4.88 6.53 -10.07
N MET A 163 -5.99 7.15 -9.68
CA MET A 163 -6.02 8.07 -8.55
C MET A 163 -5.66 7.36 -7.23
N CYS A 164 -6.21 6.18 -6.97
CA CYS A 164 -5.87 5.41 -5.79
C CYS A 164 -4.39 4.97 -5.79
N SER A 165 -3.85 4.53 -6.93
CA SER A 165 -2.43 4.18 -7.06
C SER A 165 -1.53 5.40 -6.86
N ALA A 166 -1.93 6.57 -7.36
CA ALA A 166 -1.21 7.82 -7.13
C ALA A 166 -1.19 8.19 -5.64
N TRP A 167 -2.32 8.10 -4.95
CA TRP A 167 -2.38 8.33 -3.51
C TRP A 167 -1.58 7.30 -2.70
N MET A 168 -1.52 6.04 -3.15
CA MET A 168 -0.65 5.03 -2.56
C MET A 168 0.82 5.39 -2.74
N LEU A 169 1.24 5.85 -3.92
CA LEU A 169 2.62 6.28 -4.18
C LEU A 169 3.00 7.51 -3.35
N ILE A 170 2.12 8.52 -3.29
CA ILE A 170 2.32 9.71 -2.46
C ILE A 170 2.42 9.33 -0.99
N GLY A 171 1.47 8.52 -0.51
CA GLY A 171 1.42 8.06 0.86
C GLY A 171 2.66 7.25 1.23
N MET A 172 3.07 6.30 0.39
CA MET A 172 4.28 5.52 0.55
C MET A 172 5.51 6.40 0.69
N THR A 173 5.69 7.37 -0.20
CA THR A 173 6.86 8.27 -0.19
C THR A 173 6.86 9.15 1.05
N ALA A 174 5.71 9.73 1.40
CA ALA A 174 5.58 10.58 2.58
C ALA A 174 5.81 9.79 3.87
N GLY A 175 5.22 8.59 3.97
CA GLY A 175 5.38 7.70 5.10
C GLY A 175 6.82 7.20 5.24
N ALA A 176 7.46 6.82 4.14
CA ALA A 176 8.87 6.43 4.09
C ALA A 176 9.77 7.53 4.66
N LEU A 177 9.60 8.77 4.20
CA LEU A 177 10.40 9.90 4.66
C LEU A 177 10.13 10.26 6.11
N TRP A 178 8.86 10.33 6.49
CA TRP A 178 8.48 10.67 7.86
C TRP A 178 8.97 9.63 8.86
N PHE A 179 8.73 8.35 8.58
CA PHE A 179 9.04 7.27 9.51
C PHE A 179 10.54 6.94 9.53
N SER A 180 11.25 7.00 8.39
CA SER A 180 12.71 6.81 8.36
C SER A 180 13.45 7.88 9.17
N ARG A 181 13.00 9.15 9.10
CA ARG A 181 13.57 10.24 9.92
C ARG A 181 13.38 9.98 11.40
N LEU A 182 12.19 9.58 11.81
CA LEU A 182 11.90 9.23 13.21
C LEU A 182 12.77 8.06 13.70
N THR A 183 12.92 7.01 12.89
CA THR A 183 13.75 5.85 13.26
C THR A 183 15.24 6.18 13.29
N LEU A 184 15.73 7.01 12.37
CA LEU A 184 17.14 7.43 12.37
C LEU A 184 17.45 8.30 13.59
N THR A 185 16.55 9.19 14.00
CA THR A 185 16.70 9.95 15.25
C THR A 185 16.68 9.07 16.50
N ALA A 186 16.07 7.88 16.41
CA ALA A 186 16.06 6.88 17.49
C ALA A 186 17.27 5.92 17.44
N GLY A 187 18.18 6.07 16.47
CA GLY A 187 19.34 5.17 16.31
C GLY A 187 19.00 3.79 15.73
N GLU A 188 17.85 3.67 15.07
CA GLU A 188 17.33 2.41 14.53
C GLU A 188 17.70 2.20 13.05
N ASN A 189 17.50 0.97 12.55
CA ASN A 189 17.78 0.61 11.16
C ASN A 189 16.90 1.39 10.17
N ALA A 190 17.56 2.13 9.26
CA ALA A 190 16.90 2.94 8.23
C ALA A 190 15.96 2.13 7.33
N LEU A 191 16.36 0.90 6.95
CA LEU A 191 15.57 0.02 6.08
C LEU A 191 14.22 -0.37 6.73
N THR A 192 14.23 -0.76 8.01
CA THR A 192 13.01 -1.17 8.73
C THR A 192 12.07 0.02 8.93
N GLY A 193 12.60 1.18 9.29
CA GLY A 193 11.82 2.42 9.39
C GLY A 193 11.28 2.89 8.05
N MET A 194 12.06 2.77 6.98
CA MET A 194 11.57 3.13 5.65
C MET A 194 10.45 2.20 5.19
N LEU A 195 10.66 0.88 5.23
CA LEU A 195 9.65 -0.11 4.83
C LEU A 195 8.39 0.02 5.67
N GLY A 196 8.53 0.21 6.99
CA GLY A 196 7.39 0.47 7.85
C GLY A 196 6.62 1.72 7.43
N GLY A 197 7.35 2.80 7.14
CA GLY A 197 6.82 4.05 6.61
C GLY A 197 6.09 3.89 5.29
N MET A 198 6.62 3.08 4.39
CA MET A 198 6.02 2.76 3.10
C MET A 198 4.69 2.01 3.27
N PHE A 199 4.66 0.99 4.13
CA PHE A 199 3.47 0.19 4.37
C PHE A 199 2.34 1.00 5.03
N MET A 200 2.67 1.76 6.08
CA MET A 200 1.69 2.67 6.71
C MET A 200 1.23 3.73 5.72
N GLY A 201 2.17 4.32 4.97
CA GLY A 201 1.92 5.39 4.01
C GLY A 201 1.01 4.95 2.88
N MET A 202 1.26 3.77 2.31
CA MET A 202 0.39 3.18 1.28
C MET A 202 -1.04 2.98 1.79
N THR A 203 -1.17 2.41 2.99
CA THR A 203 -2.48 2.11 3.60
C THR A 203 -3.27 3.40 3.87
N TRP A 204 -2.65 4.38 4.52
CA TRP A 204 -3.28 5.65 4.85
C TRP A 204 -3.47 6.56 3.64
N GLY A 205 -2.60 6.48 2.63
CA GLY A 205 -2.79 7.13 1.33
C GLY A 205 -4.07 6.63 0.66
N MET A 206 -4.35 5.32 0.71
CA MET A 206 -5.61 4.79 0.22
C MET A 206 -6.81 5.25 1.07
N VAL A 207 -6.70 5.27 2.40
CA VAL A 207 -7.76 5.81 3.28
C VAL A 207 -8.11 7.24 2.87
N LEU A 208 -7.09 8.08 2.69
CA LEU A 208 -7.24 9.47 2.29
C LEU A 208 -7.90 9.60 0.91
N SER A 209 -7.46 8.81 -0.07
CA SER A 209 -8.06 8.77 -1.41
C SER A 209 -9.57 8.50 -1.36
N VAL A 210 -9.98 7.45 -0.63
CA VAL A 210 -11.39 7.08 -0.51
C VAL A 210 -12.18 8.12 0.29
N ALA A 211 -11.59 8.68 1.34
CA ALA A 211 -12.21 9.73 2.14
C ALA A 211 -12.46 11.00 1.31
N LEU A 212 -11.48 11.46 0.54
CA LEU A 212 -11.59 12.60 -0.37
C LEU A 212 -12.64 12.36 -1.45
N TYR A 213 -12.63 11.17 -2.06
CA TYR A 213 -13.63 10.79 -3.06
C TYR A 213 -15.05 10.84 -2.45
N ARG A 214 -15.26 10.24 -1.28
CA ARG A 214 -16.55 10.31 -0.57
C ARG A 214 -16.96 11.73 -0.20
N GLY A 215 -16.02 12.53 0.30
CA GLY A 215 -16.25 13.93 0.65
C GLY A 215 -16.72 14.75 -0.55
N PHE A 216 -16.08 14.55 -1.72
CA PHE A 216 -16.46 15.21 -2.96
C PHE A 216 -17.90 14.89 -3.37
N PHE A 217 -18.32 13.62 -3.35
CA PHE A 217 -19.70 13.25 -3.68
C PHE A 217 -20.70 13.78 -2.66
N ALA A 218 -20.40 13.70 -1.36
CA ALA A 218 -21.26 14.25 -0.33
C ALA A 218 -21.47 15.76 -0.50
N TRP A 219 -20.41 16.49 -0.84
CA TRP A 219 -20.48 17.91 -1.14
C TRP A 219 -21.30 18.21 -2.41
N ARG A 220 -21.06 17.45 -3.49
CA ARG A 220 -21.79 17.60 -4.76
C ARG A 220 -23.29 17.33 -4.60
N ASP A 221 -23.65 16.27 -3.88
CA ASP A 221 -25.04 15.88 -3.66
C ASP A 221 -25.78 16.91 -2.79
N ARG A 222 -25.09 17.53 -1.82
CA ARG A 222 -25.64 18.67 -1.04
C ARG A 222 -25.92 19.87 -1.93
N ARG A 223 -25.01 20.22 -2.86
CA ARG A 223 -25.23 21.32 -3.81
C ARG A 223 -26.38 21.05 -4.78
N ALA A 224 -26.58 19.80 -5.18
CA ALA A 224 -27.68 19.42 -6.06
C ALA A 224 -29.06 19.53 -5.38
N LYS A 225 -29.13 19.25 -4.07
CA LYS A 225 -30.37 19.41 -3.27
C LYS A 225 -30.69 20.86 -2.88
N ALA A 226 -29.71 21.75 -2.96
CA ALA A 226 -29.86 23.17 -2.64
C ALA A 226 -30.27 24.03 -3.85
N ARG A 227 -30.46 23.42 -5.02
CA ARG A 227 -30.99 24.01 -6.24
C ARG A 227 -32.39 23.47 -6.49
#